data_AF-A0A6G1YM62-F1
#
_entry.id   AF-A0A6G1YM62-F1
#
_cell.length_a   1.000
_cell.length_b   1.000
_cell.length_c   1.000
_cell.angle_alpha   90.00
_cell.angle_beta   90.00
_cell.angle_gamma   90.00
#
_symmetry.space_group_name_H-M   'P 1'
#
loop_
_entity.id
_entity.type
_entity.pdbx_description
1 polymer ?
#
loop_
_entity_poly.entity_id
_entity_poly.type
_entity_poly.pdbx_seq_one_letter_code
_entity_poly.pdbx_strand_id
1 'polypeptide(L)'
;MTTTANETDKQIDNSVNYNSAITAYIRNIRTMSMSTAEEYLSRLNNFENFIAKEYDSCLTINDLIAKIKKATLDPYDIINGYAAYLRNCDITTSTLKQRIVTVKNFLEYCDVDISPRKFKLKVKLPRVVIKKKEALSKEDIIDILNICDNIRLRTYVMLLSATGMRAVEALSIRIKDLELYSNPAKVFVRGEYTKTKVDRNAFLTQEVTQQLKSWLDYKYRTRRVCFQDKQNGKTITQYRTPDKKDTDLVFAVYQ
;
A
#
# COMPACT_ATOMS: atom_id res chain seq x y z
N MET A 1 0.40 38.41 2.64
CA MET A 1 -0.12 38.05 1.31
C MET A 1 0.03 36.56 1.15
N THR A 2 -0.98 35.88 1.65
CA THR A 2 -1.22 34.44 1.62
C THR A 2 -1.63 33.99 0.21
N THR A 3 -1.38 32.71 -0.08
CA THR A 3 -1.98 31.86 -1.13
C THR A 3 -0.97 31.37 -2.16
N THR A 4 -0.55 30.11 -2.05
CA THR A 4 -0.39 29.14 -3.16
C THR A 4 -0.06 27.76 -2.57
N ALA A 5 -1.06 27.13 -1.95
CA ALA A 5 -1.07 25.72 -1.64
C ALA A 5 -2.54 25.32 -1.56
N ASN A 6 -3.19 25.02 -2.71
CA ASN A 6 -4.51 24.37 -2.79
C ASN A 6 -5.05 24.20 -4.23
N GLU A 7 -4.23 23.86 -5.23
CA GLU A 7 -4.75 23.72 -6.61
C GLU A 7 -4.46 22.39 -7.33
N THR A 8 -3.88 21.38 -6.66
CA THR A 8 -3.66 20.06 -7.29
C THR A 8 -4.44 18.90 -6.66
N ASP A 9 -5.39 19.16 -5.76
CA ASP A 9 -6.27 18.13 -5.16
C ASP A 9 -7.70 18.14 -5.72
N LYS A 10 -7.95 18.88 -6.80
CA LYS A 10 -9.26 18.93 -7.48
C LYS A 10 -9.17 18.34 -8.88
N GLN A 11 -9.15 17.01 -8.95
CA GLN A 11 -9.69 16.25 -10.09
C GLN A 11 -9.81 14.77 -9.68
N ILE A 12 -10.68 14.52 -8.69
CA ILE A 12 -11.32 13.21 -8.56
C ILE A 12 -12.71 13.38 -9.14
N ASP A 13 -12.94 12.67 -10.23
CA ASP A 13 -14.13 12.58 -11.04
C ASP A 13 -15.44 12.65 -10.20
N ASN A 14 -16.26 13.66 -10.48
CA ASN A 14 -17.48 14.02 -9.77
C ASN A 14 -18.71 13.21 -10.25
N SER A 15 -18.51 11.95 -10.64
CA SER A 15 -19.58 11.06 -11.10
C SER A 15 -19.91 9.91 -10.13
N VAL A 16 -19.40 9.95 -8.89
CA VAL A 16 -19.74 8.95 -7.87
C VAL A 16 -21.08 9.29 -7.22
N ASN A 17 -22.10 8.48 -7.48
CA ASN A 17 -23.43 8.58 -6.89
C ASN A 17 -23.32 8.55 -5.34
N TYR A 18 -23.44 9.72 -4.70
CA TYR A 18 -23.16 9.94 -3.27
C TYR A 18 -24.13 9.25 -2.29
N ASN A 19 -25.13 8.50 -2.78
CA ASN A 19 -26.22 7.89 -2.01
C ASN A 19 -26.18 6.35 -1.93
N SER A 20 -25.05 5.71 -2.22
CA SER A 20 -24.94 4.25 -2.10
C SER A 20 -24.51 3.82 -0.68
N ALA A 21 -25.05 2.70 -0.17
CA ALA A 21 -24.59 2.07 1.07
C ALA A 21 -23.08 1.77 1.04
N ILE A 22 -22.52 1.50 -0.14
CA ILE A 22 -21.07 1.33 -0.35
C ILE A 22 -20.33 2.60 0.04
N THR A 23 -20.74 3.77 -0.44
CA THR A 23 -20.04 5.04 -0.15
C THR A 23 -19.99 5.31 1.36
N ALA A 24 -21.07 5.02 2.09
CA ALA A 24 -21.11 5.15 3.55
C ALA A 24 -20.14 4.18 4.24
N TYR A 25 -20.14 2.91 3.84
CA TYR A 25 -19.21 1.90 4.37
C TYR A 25 -17.75 2.26 4.08
N ILE A 26 -17.44 2.66 2.84
CA ILE A 26 -16.08 3.07 2.45
C ILE A 26 -15.65 4.30 3.23
N ARG A 27 -16.52 5.29 3.47
CA ARG A 27 -16.22 6.45 4.33
C ARG A 27 -15.82 6.00 5.75
N ASN A 28 -16.51 5.01 6.31
CA ASN A 28 -16.13 4.44 7.61
C ASN A 28 -14.74 3.77 7.55
N ILE A 29 -14.46 2.94 6.55
CA ILE A 29 -13.16 2.27 6.39
C ILE A 29 -12.00 3.27 6.16
N ARG A 30 -12.27 4.39 5.46
CA ARG A 30 -11.29 5.47 5.22
C ARG A 30 -10.73 6.06 6.51
N THR A 31 -11.48 6.01 7.62
CA THR A 31 -10.98 6.48 8.93
C THR A 31 -9.76 5.69 9.41
N MET A 32 -9.64 4.42 9.02
CA MET A 32 -8.52 3.57 9.37
C MET A 32 -7.35 3.68 8.38
N SER A 33 -7.64 3.64 7.08
CA SER A 33 -6.62 3.62 6.03
C SER A 33 -7.22 3.94 4.66
N MET A 34 -6.64 4.92 3.97
CA MET A 34 -7.07 5.31 2.61
C MET A 34 -6.87 4.16 1.62
N SER A 35 -5.69 3.52 1.61
CA SER A 35 -5.39 2.42 0.69
C SER A 35 -6.28 1.20 0.92
N THR A 36 -6.65 0.93 2.18
CA THR A 36 -7.58 -0.17 2.49
C THR A 36 -8.98 0.14 1.99
N ALA A 37 -9.42 1.39 2.09
CA ALA A 37 -10.71 1.82 1.58
C ALA A 37 -10.80 1.76 0.05
N GLU A 38 -9.75 2.15 -0.67
CA GLU A 38 -9.68 2.03 -2.14
C GLU A 38 -9.78 0.57 -2.59
N GLU A 39 -9.04 -0.32 -1.92
CA GLU A 39 -9.09 -1.76 -2.19
C GLU A 39 -10.48 -2.34 -1.90
N TYR A 40 -11.13 -1.91 -0.81
CA TYR A 40 -12.49 -2.36 -0.47
C TYR A 40 -13.52 -1.83 -1.48
N LEU A 41 -13.38 -0.58 -1.93
CA LEU A 41 -14.24 0.01 -2.96
C LEU A 41 -14.12 -0.78 -4.27
N SER A 42 -12.89 -1.08 -4.71
CA SER A 42 -12.67 -1.92 -5.90
C SER A 42 -13.35 -3.27 -5.77
N ARG A 43 -13.24 -3.94 -4.62
CA ARG A 43 -13.90 -5.24 -4.36
C ARG A 43 -15.43 -5.14 -4.35
N LEU A 44 -15.99 -4.06 -3.81
CA LEU A 44 -17.44 -3.85 -3.78
C LEU A 44 -17.99 -3.46 -5.15
N ASN A 45 -17.26 -2.71 -5.96
CA ASN A 45 -17.62 -2.46 -7.36
C ASN A 45 -17.63 -3.77 -8.17
N ASN A 46 -16.70 -4.69 -7.90
CA ASN A 46 -16.74 -6.03 -8.49
C ASN A 46 -17.98 -6.82 -8.04
N PHE A 47 -18.47 -6.61 -6.83
CA PHE A 47 -19.69 -7.24 -6.33
C PHE A 47 -20.95 -6.60 -6.95
N GLU A 48 -20.97 -5.28 -7.12
CA GLU A 48 -22.02 -4.56 -7.84
C GLU A 48 -22.15 -5.05 -9.28
N ASN A 49 -21.02 -5.21 -9.97
CA ASN A 49 -20.98 -5.77 -11.32
C ASN A 49 -21.51 -7.20 -11.40
N PHE A 50 -21.32 -8.00 -10.34
CA PHE A 50 -21.92 -9.33 -10.26
C PHE A 50 -23.45 -9.24 -10.12
N ILE A 51 -23.95 -8.39 -9.22
CA ILE A 51 -25.39 -8.20 -9.01
C ILE A 51 -26.07 -7.75 -10.31
N ALA A 52 -25.49 -6.78 -11.01
CA ALA A 52 -26.02 -6.26 -12.27
C ALA A 52 -26.09 -7.34 -13.36
N LYS A 53 -25.19 -8.33 -13.35
CA LYS A 53 -25.18 -9.44 -14.32
C LYS A 53 -26.16 -10.55 -13.97
N GLU A 54 -26.32 -10.86 -12.68
CA GLU A 54 -27.07 -12.03 -12.22
C GLU A 54 -28.56 -11.73 -11.99
N TYR A 55 -28.93 -10.50 -11.61
CA TYR A 55 -30.28 -10.15 -11.15
C TYR A 55 -31.00 -9.10 -12.01
N ASP A 56 -30.66 -9.04 -13.30
CA ASP A 56 -31.01 -7.99 -14.26
C ASP A 56 -30.50 -6.60 -13.84
N SER A 57 -30.12 -5.77 -14.82
CA SER A 57 -29.53 -4.43 -14.63
C SER A 57 -30.38 -3.44 -13.81
N CYS A 58 -31.57 -3.84 -13.36
CA CYS A 58 -32.51 -3.05 -12.57
C CYS A 58 -32.35 -3.24 -11.05
N LEU A 59 -31.62 -4.26 -10.57
CA LEU A 59 -31.44 -4.47 -9.14
C LEU A 59 -30.21 -3.71 -8.62
N THR A 60 -30.42 -2.62 -7.88
CA THR A 60 -29.32 -1.93 -7.20
C THR A 60 -28.88 -2.67 -5.94
N ILE A 61 -27.67 -2.36 -5.44
CA ILE A 61 -27.19 -2.90 -4.16
C ILE A 61 -28.12 -2.54 -3.00
N ASN A 62 -28.68 -1.32 -3.00
CA ASN A 62 -29.61 -0.89 -1.96
C ASN A 62 -30.91 -1.73 -1.99
N ASP A 63 -31.41 -2.04 -3.19
CA ASP A 63 -32.59 -2.90 -3.36
C ASP A 63 -32.32 -4.34 -2.91
N LEU A 64 -31.14 -4.87 -3.22
CA LEU A 64 -30.69 -6.18 -2.77
C LEU A 64 -30.66 -6.25 -1.24
N ILE A 65 -30.08 -5.24 -0.57
CA ILE A 65 -30.06 -5.15 0.90
C ILE A 65 -31.49 -5.09 1.46
N ALA A 66 -32.38 -4.28 0.85
CA ALA A 66 -33.77 -4.18 1.27
C ALA A 66 -34.52 -5.51 1.14
N LYS A 67 -34.29 -6.25 0.05
CA LYS A 67 -34.86 -7.60 -0.16
C LYS A 67 -34.34 -8.61 0.86
N ILE A 68 -33.04 -8.59 1.17
CA ILE A 68 -32.46 -9.42 2.23
C ILE A 68 -33.10 -9.11 3.58
N LYS A 69 -33.27 -7.83 3.93
CA LYS A 69 -33.91 -7.42 5.20
C LYS A 69 -35.37 -7.84 5.28
N LYS A 70 -36.09 -7.85 4.16
CA LYS A 70 -37.46 -8.37 4.06
C LYS A 70 -37.53 -9.90 4.03
N ALA A 71 -36.41 -10.60 4.22
CA ALA A 71 -36.28 -12.05 4.15
C ALA A 71 -36.75 -12.66 2.81
N THR A 72 -36.77 -11.88 1.73
CA THR A 72 -37.13 -12.39 0.40
C THR A 72 -35.95 -13.06 -0.30
N LEU A 73 -34.72 -12.72 0.09
CA LEU A 73 -33.49 -13.32 -0.42
C LEU A 73 -32.61 -13.78 0.75
N ASP A 74 -32.01 -14.97 0.62
CA ASP A 74 -31.04 -15.47 1.59
C ASP A 74 -29.65 -14.85 1.31
N PRO A 75 -29.03 -14.12 2.26
CA PRO A 75 -27.69 -13.57 2.07
C PRO A 75 -26.63 -14.65 1.82
N TYR A 76 -26.80 -15.87 2.33
CA TYR A 76 -25.84 -16.96 2.09
C TYR A 76 -25.85 -17.43 0.65
N ASP A 77 -27.01 -17.44 -0.01
CA ASP A 77 -27.15 -17.85 -1.40
C ASP A 77 -26.53 -16.81 -2.34
N ILE A 78 -26.71 -15.53 -2.05
CA ILE A 78 -26.07 -14.43 -2.80
C ILE A 78 -24.54 -14.52 -2.69
N ILE A 79 -24.01 -14.77 -1.49
CA ILE A 79 -22.56 -14.91 -1.29
C ILE A 79 -22.03 -16.14 -2.01
N ASN A 80 -22.77 -17.25 -2.03
CA ASN A 80 -22.41 -18.46 -2.77
C ASN A 80 -22.43 -18.24 -4.29
N GLY A 81 -23.46 -17.55 -4.81
CA GLY A 81 -23.54 -17.14 -6.21
C GLY A 81 -22.35 -16.28 -6.60
N TYR A 82 -22.00 -15.31 -5.75
CA TYR A 82 -20.82 -14.47 -5.99
C TYR A 82 -19.51 -15.28 -5.93
N ALA A 83 -19.38 -16.26 -5.03
CA ALA A 83 -18.22 -17.15 -4.98
C ALA A 83 -18.09 -18.02 -6.24
N ALA A 84 -19.21 -18.46 -6.82
CA ALA A 84 -19.23 -19.18 -8.09
C ALA A 84 -18.84 -18.27 -9.26
N TYR A 85 -19.41 -17.05 -9.31
CA TYR A 85 -19.04 -16.03 -10.29
C TYR A 85 -17.53 -15.73 -10.28
N LEU A 86 -16.96 -15.48 -9.09
CA LEU A 86 -15.54 -15.19 -8.95
C LEU A 86 -14.64 -16.36 -9.37
N ARG A 87 -15.10 -17.61 -9.21
CA ARG A 87 -14.34 -18.78 -9.66
C ARG A 87 -14.22 -18.81 -11.19
N ASN A 88 -15.23 -18.33 -11.90
CA ASN A 88 -15.22 -18.25 -13.36
C ASN A 88 -14.36 -17.08 -13.88
N CYS A 89 -13.95 -16.14 -13.01
CA CYS A 89 -13.09 -15.00 -13.37
C CYS A 89 -11.58 -15.28 -13.25
N ASP A 90 -11.17 -16.55 -13.09
CA ASP A 90 -9.76 -16.98 -12.98
C ASP A 90 -8.90 -16.21 -11.95
N ILE A 91 -9.48 -15.90 -10.78
CA ILE A 91 -8.76 -15.23 -9.70
C ILE A 91 -8.14 -16.23 -8.71
N THR A 92 -7.08 -15.80 -8.01
CA THR A 92 -6.49 -16.64 -6.96
C THR A 92 -7.47 -16.92 -5.82
N THR A 93 -7.33 -18.10 -5.20
CA THR A 93 -8.17 -18.51 -4.06
C THR A 93 -8.05 -17.56 -2.86
N SER A 94 -6.89 -16.92 -2.66
CA SER A 94 -6.70 -15.90 -1.62
C SER A 94 -7.50 -14.64 -1.95
N THR A 95 -7.44 -14.15 -3.19
CA THR A 95 -8.21 -12.99 -3.65
C THR A 95 -9.71 -13.26 -3.54
N LEU A 96 -10.16 -14.45 -3.95
CA LEU A 96 -11.56 -14.87 -3.82
C LEU A 96 -12.03 -14.77 -2.36
N LYS A 97 -11.28 -15.36 -1.42
CA LYS A 97 -11.62 -15.28 0.02
C LYS A 97 -11.67 -13.85 0.52
N GLN A 98 -10.72 -13.01 0.14
CA GLN A 98 -10.69 -11.61 0.55
C GLN A 98 -11.89 -10.83 0.02
N ARG A 99 -12.30 -11.05 -1.24
CA ARG A 99 -13.50 -10.45 -1.83
C ARG A 99 -14.77 -10.89 -1.10
N ILE A 100 -14.92 -12.20 -0.85
CA ILE A 100 -16.06 -12.75 -0.10
C ILE A 100 -16.15 -12.18 1.32
N VAL A 101 -15.03 -12.11 2.05
CA VAL A 101 -14.99 -11.52 3.40
C VAL A 101 -15.32 -10.03 3.36
N THR A 102 -14.88 -9.30 2.32
CA THR A 102 -15.21 -7.87 2.16
C THR A 102 -16.71 -7.67 1.99
N VAL A 103 -17.36 -8.50 1.16
CA VAL A 103 -18.82 -8.48 0.97
C VAL A 103 -19.56 -8.88 2.24
N LYS A 104 -19.10 -9.93 2.95
CA LYS A 104 -19.67 -10.33 4.25
C LYS A 104 -19.68 -9.16 5.24
N ASN A 105 -18.53 -8.52 5.43
CA ASN A 105 -18.40 -7.41 6.38
C ASN A 105 -19.24 -6.19 5.95
N PHE A 106 -19.35 -5.94 4.64
CA PHE A 106 -20.22 -4.90 4.11
C PHE A 106 -21.70 -5.16 4.40
N LEU A 107 -22.18 -6.40 4.21
CA LEU A 107 -23.55 -6.79 4.54
C LEU A 107 -23.82 -6.69 6.04
N GLU A 108 -22.87 -7.11 6.88
CA GLU A 108 -22.94 -6.96 8.35
C GLU A 108 -23.01 -5.47 8.75
N TYR A 109 -22.22 -4.60 8.10
CA TYR A 109 -22.32 -3.15 8.30
C TYR A 109 -23.70 -2.58 7.91
N CYS A 110 -24.40 -3.21 6.98
CA CYS A 110 -25.75 -2.82 6.57
C CYS A 110 -26.85 -3.45 7.44
N ASP A 111 -26.53 -3.97 8.63
CA ASP A 111 -27.45 -4.67 9.55
C ASP A 111 -28.06 -5.96 8.98
N VAL A 112 -27.32 -6.67 8.12
CA VAL A 112 -27.68 -8.04 7.74
C VAL A 112 -26.98 -9.02 8.69
N ASP A 113 -27.75 -9.78 9.47
CA ASP A 113 -27.21 -10.75 10.42
C ASP A 113 -26.61 -11.98 9.70
N ILE A 114 -25.28 -12.06 9.69
CA ILE A 114 -24.52 -13.18 9.13
C ILE A 114 -23.78 -13.91 10.24
N SER A 115 -24.45 -14.88 10.87
CA SER A 115 -23.83 -15.76 11.86
C SER A 115 -22.57 -16.46 11.31
N PRO A 116 -21.41 -16.36 11.98
CA PRO A 116 -20.16 -17.02 11.55
C PRO A 116 -20.30 -18.54 11.41
N ARG A 117 -21.12 -19.16 12.27
CA ARG A 117 -21.39 -20.60 12.23
C ARG A 117 -22.16 -20.99 10.97
N LYS A 118 -23.25 -20.27 10.67
CA LYS A 118 -24.04 -20.50 9.45
C LYS A 118 -23.22 -20.20 8.20
N PHE A 119 -22.42 -19.13 8.21
CA PHE A 119 -21.53 -18.78 7.11
C PHE A 119 -20.55 -19.91 6.77
N LYS A 120 -19.84 -20.46 7.78
CA LYS A 120 -18.90 -21.58 7.57
C LYS A 120 -19.58 -22.86 7.06
N LEU A 121 -20.85 -23.07 7.42
CA LEU A 121 -21.63 -24.23 6.99
C LEU A 121 -22.15 -24.05 5.55
N LYS A 122 -22.79 -22.92 5.26
CA LYS A 122 -23.46 -22.65 3.99
C LYS A 122 -22.51 -22.17 2.88
N VAL A 123 -21.44 -21.44 3.21
CA VAL A 123 -20.50 -20.86 2.24
C VAL A 123 -19.20 -21.67 2.23
N LYS A 124 -19.04 -22.57 1.24
CA LYS A 124 -17.86 -23.41 1.09
C LYS A 124 -16.86 -22.79 0.12
N LEU A 125 -15.77 -22.27 0.67
CA LEU A 125 -14.68 -21.68 -0.12
C LEU A 125 -13.53 -22.68 -0.32
N PRO A 126 -12.85 -22.65 -1.48
CA PRO A 126 -11.70 -23.53 -1.73
C PRO A 126 -10.57 -23.27 -0.72
N ARG A 127 -9.78 -24.30 -0.42
CA ARG A 127 -8.59 -24.14 0.42
C ARG A 127 -7.50 -23.41 -0.36
N VAL A 128 -6.82 -22.47 0.29
CA VAL A 128 -5.70 -21.76 -0.33
C VAL A 128 -4.50 -22.69 -0.28
N VAL A 129 -3.94 -23.02 -1.43
CA VAL A 129 -2.71 -23.81 -1.51
C VAL A 129 -1.55 -22.90 -1.12
N ILE A 130 -0.93 -23.17 0.03
CA ILE A 130 0.24 -22.42 0.49
C ILE A 130 1.48 -23.06 -0.13
N LYS A 131 2.04 -22.41 -1.15
CA LYS A 131 3.35 -22.80 -1.69
C LYS A 131 4.43 -22.26 -0.75
N LYS A 132 5.31 -23.14 -0.26
CA LYS A 132 6.50 -22.70 0.47
C LYS A 132 7.40 -21.95 -0.50
N LYS A 133 7.83 -20.74 -0.10
CA LYS A 133 8.84 -19.99 -0.84
C LYS A 133 10.18 -20.26 -0.16
N GLU A 134 11.21 -20.49 -0.96
CA GLU A 134 12.58 -20.61 -0.47
C GLU A 134 13.11 -19.22 -0.12
N ALA A 135 13.90 -19.16 0.94
CA ALA A 135 14.60 -17.94 1.31
C ALA A 135 15.82 -17.75 0.39
N LEU A 136 16.21 -16.49 0.19
CA LEU A 136 17.43 -16.17 -0.54
C LEU A 136 18.64 -16.68 0.25
N SER A 137 19.59 -17.29 -0.45
CA SER A 137 20.90 -17.64 0.11
C SER A 137 21.76 -16.39 0.29
N LYS A 138 22.88 -16.54 1.00
CA LYS A 138 23.84 -15.44 1.16
C LYS A 138 24.46 -15.08 -0.19
N GLU A 139 24.72 -16.09 -1.01
CA GLU A 139 25.28 -16.00 -2.35
C GLU A 139 24.33 -15.19 -3.26
N ASP A 140 23.02 -15.48 -3.22
CA ASP A 140 22.02 -14.72 -3.98
C ASP A 140 22.02 -13.23 -3.60
N ILE A 141 22.16 -12.91 -2.30
CA ILE A 141 22.21 -11.53 -1.82
C ILE A 141 23.47 -10.83 -2.34
N ILE A 142 24.62 -11.50 -2.31
CA ILE A 142 25.88 -10.96 -2.82
C ILE A 142 25.75 -10.67 -4.32
N ASP A 143 25.20 -11.58 -5.10
CA ASP A 143 25.00 -11.42 -6.54
C ASP A 143 24.06 -10.25 -6.84
N ILE A 144 22.92 -10.16 -6.14
CA ILE A 144 22.00 -9.03 -6.27
C ILE A 144 22.71 -7.69 -5.97
N LEU A 145 23.52 -7.64 -4.91
CA LEU A 145 24.23 -6.42 -4.53
C LEU A 145 25.33 -6.04 -5.53
N ASN A 146 25.97 -7.02 -6.16
CA ASN A 146 27.01 -6.80 -7.17
C ASN A 146 26.44 -6.30 -8.49
N ILE A 147 25.23 -6.73 -8.86
CA ILE A 147 24.53 -6.28 -10.07
C ILE A 147 23.97 -4.85 -9.91
N CYS A 148 23.82 -4.35 -8.69
CA CYS A 148 23.29 -3.00 -8.45
C CYS A 148 24.32 -1.91 -8.79
N ASP A 149 24.27 -1.38 -10.03
CA ASP A 149 25.12 -0.26 -10.48
C ASP A 149 24.87 1.05 -9.72
N ASN A 150 23.62 1.29 -9.33
CA ASN A 150 23.24 2.52 -8.64
C ASN A 150 23.54 2.42 -7.15
N ILE A 151 24.48 3.23 -6.65
CA ILE A 151 24.85 3.31 -5.23
C ILE A 151 23.64 3.47 -4.29
N ARG A 152 22.59 4.19 -4.70
CA ARG A 152 21.36 4.34 -3.92
C ARG A 152 20.63 3.01 -3.77
N LEU A 153 20.42 2.31 -4.89
CA LEU A 153 19.70 1.04 -4.92
C LEU A 153 20.49 -0.02 -4.15
N ARG A 154 21.80 -0.09 -4.38
CA ARG A 154 22.70 -0.99 -3.65
C ARG A 154 22.62 -0.77 -2.14
N THR A 155 22.70 0.48 -1.70
CA THR A 155 22.59 0.84 -0.27
C THR A 155 21.23 0.47 0.30
N TYR A 156 20.16 0.70 -0.46
CA TYR A 156 18.80 0.37 -0.04
C TYR A 156 18.60 -1.14 0.12
N VAL A 157 19.02 -1.94 -0.86
CA VAL A 157 18.92 -3.41 -0.81
C VAL A 157 19.78 -3.97 0.33
N MET A 158 20.98 -3.42 0.52
CA MET A 158 21.88 -3.84 1.61
C MET A 158 21.30 -3.52 2.99
N LEU A 159 20.64 -2.38 3.14
CA LEU A 159 19.94 -2.04 4.38
C LEU A 159 18.77 -3.01 4.65
N LEU A 160 17.98 -3.34 3.62
CA LEU A 160 16.88 -4.30 3.74
C LEU A 160 17.36 -5.70 4.13
N SER A 161 18.43 -6.19 3.48
CA SER A 161 18.96 -7.52 3.76
C SER A 161 19.53 -7.64 5.17
N ALA A 162 20.18 -6.58 5.68
CA ALA A 162 20.77 -6.59 7.02
C ALA A 162 19.75 -6.39 8.15
N THR A 163 18.71 -5.59 7.94
CA THR A 163 17.77 -5.20 9.02
C THR A 163 16.44 -5.94 8.98
N GLY A 164 16.11 -6.60 7.86
CA GLY A 164 14.81 -7.26 7.67
C GLY A 164 13.62 -6.30 7.71
N MET A 165 13.85 -5.00 7.52
CA MET A 165 12.79 -4.00 7.49
C MET A 165 11.84 -4.18 6.31
N ARG A 166 10.59 -3.74 6.45
CA ARG A 166 9.70 -3.63 5.29
C ARG A 166 10.19 -2.50 4.38
N ALA A 167 9.95 -2.64 3.07
CA ALA A 167 10.34 -1.64 2.07
C ALA A 167 9.91 -0.21 2.43
N VAL A 168 8.65 -0.02 2.83
CA VAL A 168 8.11 1.30 3.21
C VAL A 168 8.79 1.87 4.45
N GLU A 169 9.10 1.01 5.44
CA GLU A 169 9.80 1.43 6.65
C GLU A 169 11.19 1.97 6.28
N ALA A 170 11.93 1.27 5.41
CA ALA A 170 13.25 1.71 4.96
C ALA A 170 13.22 3.00 4.11
N LEU A 171 12.22 3.15 3.24
CA LEU A 171 12.04 4.37 2.44
C LEU A 171 11.64 5.59 3.29
N SER A 172 11.05 5.36 4.47
CA SER A 172 10.62 6.42 5.38
C SER A 172 11.72 6.93 6.32
N ILE A 173 12.92 6.33 6.31
CA ILE A 173 14.02 6.73 7.19
C ILE A 173 14.48 8.14 6.85
N ARG A 174 14.57 8.99 7.88
CA ARG A 174 15.14 10.34 7.79
C ARG A 174 16.60 10.34 8.23
N ILE A 175 17.34 11.39 7.88
CA ILE A 175 18.74 11.55 8.31
C ILE A 175 18.87 11.52 9.84
N LYS A 176 17.98 12.21 10.55
CA LYS A 176 17.96 12.21 12.02
C LYS A 176 17.63 10.86 12.66
N ASP A 177 17.01 9.95 11.91
CA ASP A 177 16.68 8.61 12.41
C ASP A 177 17.92 7.68 12.37
N LEU A 178 19.05 8.13 11.80
CA LEU A 178 20.30 7.37 11.68
C LEU A 178 21.34 7.78 12.72
N GLU A 179 21.76 6.85 13.58
CA GLU A 179 22.86 7.04 14.53
C GLU A 179 24.12 6.29 14.07
N LEU A 180 24.77 6.77 12.99
CA LEU A 180 25.90 6.10 12.31
C LEU A 180 27.26 6.19 13.02
N TYR A 181 27.34 6.98 14.09
CA TYR A 181 28.58 7.18 14.88
C TYR A 181 28.55 6.43 16.22
N SER A 182 27.41 5.82 16.57
CA SER A 182 27.30 4.95 17.75
C SER A 182 27.90 3.57 17.45
N ASN A 183 28.31 2.84 18.50
CA ASN A 183 28.80 1.47 18.38
C ASN A 183 28.00 0.54 19.32
N PRO A 184 27.13 -0.34 18.82
CA PRO A 184 26.80 -0.54 17.40
C PRO A 184 25.96 0.62 16.83
N ALA A 185 26.15 0.91 15.54
CA ALA A 185 25.31 1.86 14.82
C ALA A 185 23.87 1.36 14.76
N LYS A 186 22.89 2.28 14.79
CA LYS A 186 21.48 1.92 14.78
C LYS A 186 20.65 2.89 13.93
N VAL A 187 19.50 2.39 13.48
CA VAL A 187 18.45 3.17 12.83
C VAL A 187 17.17 3.09 13.65
N PHE A 188 16.54 4.25 13.87
CA PHE A 188 15.25 4.36 14.51
C PHE A 188 14.13 4.19 13.47
N VAL A 189 13.28 3.19 13.67
CA VAL A 189 12.15 2.90 12.80
C VAL A 189 10.87 3.41 13.46
N ARG A 190 10.28 4.42 12.82
CA ARG A 190 9.09 5.11 13.33
C ARG A 190 7.85 4.24 13.13
N GLY A 191 7.12 4.04 14.21
CA GLY A 191 5.94 3.20 14.36
C GLY A 191 4.84 3.57 13.38
N GLU A 192 4.71 4.85 13.04
CA GLU A 192 3.74 5.36 12.07
C GLU A 192 3.80 4.64 10.71
N TYR A 193 4.99 4.21 10.27
CA TYR A 193 5.20 3.45 9.02
C TYR A 193 5.27 1.94 9.22
N THR A 194 5.28 1.47 10.47
CA THR A 194 5.24 0.04 10.77
C THR A 194 3.81 -0.47 10.71
N LYS A 195 3.65 -1.75 10.35
CA LYS A 195 2.33 -2.40 10.36
C LYS A 195 1.74 -2.52 11.77
N THR A 196 2.60 -2.65 12.78
CA THR A 196 2.20 -2.83 14.18
C THR A 196 1.96 -1.51 14.91
N LYS A 197 2.30 -0.37 14.30
CA LYS A 197 2.23 0.96 14.94
C LYS A 197 3.11 1.09 16.19
N VAL A 198 4.27 0.41 16.19
CA VAL A 198 5.22 0.38 17.32
C VAL A 198 6.61 0.78 16.83
N ASP A 199 7.22 1.73 17.55
CA ASP A 199 8.59 2.16 17.31
C ASP A 199 9.59 1.05 17.65
N ARG A 200 10.70 0.98 16.91
CA ARG A 200 11.80 0.07 17.23
C ARG A 200 13.14 0.59 16.74
N ASN A 201 14.21 0.13 17.38
CA ASN A 201 15.57 0.32 16.87
C ASN A 201 16.01 -0.94 16.11
N ALA A 202 16.68 -0.76 14.97
CA ALA A 202 17.40 -1.83 14.29
C ALA A 202 18.89 -1.52 14.31
N PHE A 203 19.70 -2.51 14.69
CA PHE A 203 21.16 -2.38 14.69
C PHE A 203 21.71 -2.60 13.28
N LEU A 204 22.77 -1.90 12.95
CA LEU A 204 23.42 -1.93 11.65
C LEU A 204 24.79 -2.62 11.77
N THR A 205 25.14 -3.39 10.77
CA THR A 205 26.50 -3.92 10.63
C THR A 205 27.46 -2.82 10.20
N GLN A 206 28.77 -3.07 10.32
CA GLN A 206 29.79 -2.10 9.92
C GLN A 206 29.74 -1.82 8.42
N GLU A 207 29.52 -2.85 7.60
CA GLU A 207 29.46 -2.74 6.14
C GLU A 207 28.27 -1.88 5.70
N VAL A 208 27.09 -2.07 6.31
CA VAL A 208 25.90 -1.25 6.03
C VAL A 208 26.13 0.19 6.46
N THR A 209 26.75 0.39 7.61
CA THR A 209 27.07 1.72 8.15
C THR A 209 28.01 2.48 7.22
N GLN A 210 29.06 1.81 6.71
CA GLN A 210 29.99 2.38 5.75
C GLN A 210 29.30 2.68 4.42
N GLN A 211 28.48 1.75 3.91
CA GLN A 211 27.73 1.95 2.67
C GLN A 211 26.74 3.13 2.77
N LEU A 212 26.08 3.29 3.91
CA LEU A 212 25.21 4.44 4.18
C LEU A 212 25.97 5.76 4.22
N LYS A 213 27.16 5.79 4.83
CA LYS A 213 28.04 6.98 4.82
C LYS A 213 28.42 7.36 3.39
N SER A 214 28.92 6.39 2.60
CA SER A 214 29.26 6.59 1.19
C SER A 214 28.07 7.08 0.36
N TRP A 215 26.86 6.55 0.60
CA TRP A 215 25.65 7.01 -0.05
C TRP A 215 25.30 8.45 0.33
N LEU A 216 25.35 8.80 1.61
CA LEU A 216 25.04 10.16 2.07
C LEU A 216 26.05 11.16 1.50
N ASP A 217 27.34 10.83 1.51
CA ASP A 217 28.38 11.68 0.92
C ASP A 217 28.16 11.85 -0.59
N TYR A 218 27.81 10.77 -1.30
CA TYR A 218 27.43 10.84 -2.70
C TYR A 218 26.18 11.69 -2.92
N LYS A 219 25.13 11.54 -2.10
CA LYS A 219 23.86 12.26 -2.22
C LYS A 219 24.05 13.78 -2.06
N TYR A 220 24.88 14.19 -1.11
CA TYR A 220 25.13 15.60 -0.77
C TYR A 220 26.40 16.19 -1.40
N ARG A 221 27.00 15.50 -2.37
CA ARG A 221 28.18 16.01 -3.08
C ARG A 221 27.88 17.25 -3.94
N THR A 222 28.89 18.08 -4.13
CA THR A 222 28.88 19.14 -5.13
C THR A 222 28.77 18.53 -6.52
N ARG A 223 27.76 18.96 -7.29
CA ARG A 223 27.52 18.47 -8.65
C ARG A 223 27.29 19.59 -9.63
N ARG A 224 27.76 19.39 -10.86
CA ARG A 224 27.46 20.26 -11.99
C ARG A 224 26.01 20.01 -12.43
N VAL A 225 25.19 21.05 -12.42
CA VAL A 225 23.80 21.01 -12.87
C VAL A 225 23.65 21.93 -14.07
N CYS A 226 23.09 21.40 -15.15
CA CYS A 226 22.73 22.15 -16.34
C CYS A 226 21.21 22.25 -16.41
N PHE A 227 20.68 23.45 -16.52
CA PHE A 227 19.24 23.69 -16.71
C PHE A 227 19.05 24.88 -17.64
N GLN A 228 17.92 24.90 -18.33
CA GLN A 228 17.56 26.02 -19.19
C GLN A 228 16.96 27.15 -18.35
N ASP A 229 17.46 28.36 -18.56
CA ASP A 229 16.85 29.56 -18.00
C ASP A 229 15.48 29.79 -18.65
N LYS A 230 14.43 29.89 -17.81
CA LYS A 230 13.04 30.08 -18.27
C LYS A 230 12.83 31.43 -18.97
N GLN A 231 13.69 32.43 -18.71
CA GLN A 231 13.55 33.76 -19.28
C GLN A 231 14.34 33.93 -20.58
N ASN A 232 15.56 33.39 -20.64
CA ASN A 232 16.49 33.65 -21.74
C ASN A 232 16.74 32.44 -22.65
N GLY A 233 16.19 31.26 -22.33
CA GLY A 233 16.39 30.01 -23.09
C GLY A 233 17.83 29.48 -23.10
N LYS A 234 18.77 30.18 -22.42
CA LYS A 234 20.18 29.80 -22.36
C LYS A 234 20.39 28.68 -21.35
N THR A 235 21.25 27.72 -21.71
CA THR A 235 21.68 26.66 -20.80
C THR A 235 22.65 27.24 -19.78
N ILE A 236 22.23 27.32 -18.52
CA ILE A 236 23.08 27.73 -17.40
C ILE A 236 23.71 26.48 -16.80
N THR A 237 25.03 26.48 -16.69
CA THR A 237 25.81 25.44 -16.00
C THR A 237 26.31 26.00 -14.68
N GLN A 238 25.95 25.39 -13.56
CA GLN A 238 26.46 25.79 -12.25
C GLN A 238 26.76 24.59 -11.36
N TYR A 239 27.74 24.75 -10.48
CA TYR A 239 28.01 23.79 -9.41
C TYR A 239 27.08 24.08 -8.25
N ARG A 240 26.32 23.07 -7.82
CA ARG A 240 25.41 23.15 -6.67
C ARG A 240 25.72 22.02 -5.70
N THR A 241 25.78 22.38 -4.42
CA THR A 241 25.86 21.43 -3.31
C THR A 241 24.50 21.40 -2.64
N PRO A 242 23.80 20.25 -2.59
CA PRO A 242 22.54 20.15 -1.87
C PRO A 242 22.74 20.40 -0.38
N ASP A 243 21.82 21.14 0.23
CA ASP A 243 21.83 21.36 1.68
C ASP A 243 21.31 20.11 2.41
N LYS A 244 21.95 19.72 3.51
CA LYS A 244 21.63 18.49 4.25
C LYS A 244 20.77 18.82 5.45
N LYS A 245 19.48 18.48 5.38
CA LYS A 245 18.54 18.70 6.49
C LYS A 245 18.25 17.41 7.24
N ASP A 246 18.08 17.49 8.54
CA ASP A 246 17.80 16.34 9.41
C ASP A 246 16.48 15.62 9.07
N THR A 247 15.51 16.35 8.52
CA THR A 247 14.21 15.81 8.10
C THR A 247 14.26 15.10 6.76
N ASP A 248 15.40 15.13 6.07
CA ASP A 248 15.52 14.59 4.73
C ASP A 248 15.38 13.08 4.69
N LEU A 249 14.63 12.57 3.70
CA LEU A 249 14.54 11.13 3.48
C LEU A 249 15.84 10.60 2.89
N VAL A 250 16.37 9.53 3.48
CA VAL A 250 17.68 8.97 3.12
C VAL A 250 17.72 8.56 1.64
N PHE A 251 16.64 7.98 1.11
CA PHE A 251 16.59 7.41 -0.25
C PHE A 251 15.85 8.26 -1.29
N ALA A 252 15.41 9.47 -0.94
CA ALA A 252 14.78 10.40 -1.89
C ALA A 252 15.80 10.99 -2.89
N VAL A 253 15.39 11.17 -4.15
CA VAL A 253 16.23 11.71 -5.24
C VAL A 253 16.22 13.24 -5.26
N TYR A 254 15.05 13.81 -5.03
CA TYR A 254 14.77 15.24 -5.10
C TYR A 254 14.22 15.69 -3.75
N GLN A 255 14.75 16.80 -3.25
CA GLN A 255 14.29 17.49 -2.06
C GLN A 255 14.35 18.99 -2.33
#